data_AF-A0A920NV74-F1
#
_entry.id   AF-A0A920NV74-F1
#
_cell.length_a   1.000
_cell.length_b   1.000
_cell.length_c   1.000
_cell.angle_alpha   90.00
_cell.angle_beta   90.00
_cell.angle_gamma   90.00
#
_symmetry.space_group_name_H-M   'P 1'
#
loop_
_entity.id
_entity.type
_entity.pdbx_description
1 polymer ?
#
loop_
_entity_poly.entity_id
_entity_poly.type
_entity_poly.pdbx_seq_one_letter_code
_entity_poly.pdbx_strand_id
1 'polypeptide(L)'
;MIGALPAYMIMSLGQTVSVIWFPYVTNPIGLYLLAAFFGFTYSGVMSSILVTTRMVVSAKFAGRANSLGSFFGWTGMGMGGFLGGYFFDLYGDYFWSFAFASFMGAINLLVLLRFLARINNRKVAVQ
;
A
#
# COMPACT_ATOMS: atom_id res chain seq x y z
N MET A 1 5.95 -2.75 -21.56
CA MET A 1 5.39 -3.32 -20.31
C MET A 1 5.66 -2.34 -19.17
N ILE A 2 4.64 -1.97 -18.38
CA ILE A 2 4.79 -1.12 -17.19
C ILE A 2 5.66 -1.89 -16.19
N GLY A 3 6.85 -1.38 -15.83
CA GLY A 3 7.78 -2.11 -14.96
C GLY A 3 7.18 -2.43 -13.57
N ALA A 4 7.81 -3.35 -12.83
CA ALA A 4 7.30 -3.82 -11.53
C ALA A 4 7.04 -2.69 -10.52
N LEU A 5 7.95 -1.72 -10.42
CA LEU A 5 7.82 -0.60 -9.49
C LEU A 5 6.76 0.43 -9.91
N PRO A 6 6.69 0.90 -11.18
CA PRO A 6 5.57 1.73 -11.64
C PRO A 6 4.21 1.06 -11.49
N ALA A 7 4.11 -0.25 -11.74
CA ALA A 7 2.87 -1.01 -11.51
C ALA A 7 2.47 -0.99 -10.03
N TYR A 8 3.44 -1.19 -9.13
CA TYR A 8 3.20 -1.09 -7.68
C TYR A 8 2.68 0.29 -7.28
N MET A 9 3.27 1.36 -7.82
CA MET A 9 2.83 2.73 -7.52
C MET A 9 1.40 3.00 -7.96
N ILE A 10 0.99 2.55 -9.15
CA ILE A 10 -0.38 2.71 -9.65
C ILE A 10 -1.37 1.96 -8.76
N MET A 11 -1.05 0.72 -8.39
CA MET A 11 -1.91 -0.09 -7.53
C MET A 11 -2.02 0.50 -6.13
N SER A 12 -0.90 0.97 -5.55
CA SER A 12 -0.90 1.66 -4.26
C SER A 12 -1.66 2.99 -4.29
N LEU A 13 -1.62 3.71 -5.42
CA LEU A 13 -2.39 4.94 -5.61
C LEU A 13 -3.88 4.62 -5.61
N GLY A 14 -4.30 3.64 -6.40
CA GLY A 14 -5.68 3.18 -6.45
C GLY A 14 -6.18 2.75 -5.08
N GLN A 15 -5.38 2.00 -4.31
CA GLN A 15 -5.73 1.59 -2.95
C GLN A 15 -5.88 2.81 -2.02
N THR A 16 -4.92 3.74 -2.02
CA THR A 16 -4.93 4.92 -1.15
C THR A 16 -6.11 5.84 -1.43
N VAL A 17 -6.40 6.06 -2.72
CA VAL A 17 -7.56 6.81 -3.20
C VAL A 17 -8.82 6.11 -2.70
N SER A 18 -9.02 4.83 -3.01
CA SER A 18 -10.24 4.09 -2.60
C SER A 18 -10.59 4.22 -1.12
N VAL A 19 -9.59 4.14 -0.24
CA VAL A 19 -9.76 4.22 1.22
C VAL A 19 -10.41 5.53 1.67
N ILE A 20 -10.12 6.65 0.99
CA ILE A 20 -10.66 7.97 1.33
C ILE A 20 -12.18 8.01 1.19
N TRP A 21 -12.76 7.26 0.24
CA TRP A 21 -14.19 7.35 -0.06
C TRP A 21 -15.08 6.52 0.87
N PHE A 22 -14.55 5.49 1.56
CA PHE A 22 -15.34 4.63 2.44
C PHE A 22 -16.18 5.37 3.50
N PRO A 23 -15.65 6.38 4.23
CA PRO A 23 -16.45 7.09 5.23
C PRO A 23 -17.55 7.98 4.62
N TYR A 24 -17.47 8.31 3.33
CA TYR A 24 -18.45 9.20 2.67
C TYR A 24 -19.53 8.43 1.89
N VAL A 25 -19.30 7.15 1.59
CA VAL A 25 -20.25 6.34 0.81
C VAL A 25 -21.18 5.58 1.76
N THR A 26 -22.45 5.96 1.79
CA THR A 26 -23.48 5.34 2.64
C THR A 26 -24.39 4.36 1.90
N ASN A 27 -24.39 4.40 0.55
CA ASN A 27 -25.22 3.50 -0.26
C ASN A 27 -24.59 2.09 -0.36
N PRO A 28 -25.35 1.00 -0.11
CA PRO A 28 -24.83 -0.38 -0.16
C PRO A 28 -24.17 -0.75 -1.50
N ILE A 29 -24.78 -0.38 -2.63
CA ILE A 29 -24.22 -0.67 -3.96
C ILE A 29 -22.91 0.09 -4.14
N GLY A 30 -22.85 1.34 -3.71
CA GLY A 30 -21.63 2.16 -3.73
C GLY A 30 -20.51 1.53 -2.91
N LEU A 31 -20.82 1.01 -1.72
CA LEU A 31 -19.86 0.31 -0.87
C LEU A 31 -19.33 -0.97 -1.52
N TYR A 32 -20.18 -1.76 -2.18
CA TYR A 32 -19.72 -2.97 -2.88
C TYR A 32 -18.81 -2.66 -4.08
N LEU A 33 -19.16 -1.65 -4.88
CA LEU A 33 -18.32 -1.22 -5.99
C LEU A 33 -16.97 -0.68 -5.50
N LEU A 34 -16.97 0.12 -4.43
CA LEU A 34 -15.76 0.63 -3.82
C LEU A 34 -14.90 -0.49 -3.23
N ALA A 35 -15.51 -1.47 -2.56
CA ALA A 35 -14.84 -2.64 -2.02
C ALA A 35 -14.23 -3.52 -3.12
N ALA A 36 -14.93 -3.70 -4.24
CA ALA A 36 -14.41 -4.43 -5.39
C ALA A 36 -13.18 -3.73 -6.00
N PHE A 37 -13.24 -2.40 -6.15
CA PHE A 37 -12.12 -1.62 -6.64
C PHE A 37 -10.93 -1.60 -5.67
N PHE A 38 -11.19 -1.46 -4.37
CA PHE A 38 -10.18 -1.59 -3.33
C PHE A 38 -9.53 -2.99 -3.33
N GLY A 39 -10.33 -4.06 -3.44
CA GLY A 39 -9.84 -5.43 -3.51
C GLY A 39 -8.94 -5.69 -4.73
N PHE A 40 -9.34 -5.15 -5.89
CA PHE A 40 -8.53 -5.22 -7.11
C PHE A 40 -7.17 -4.55 -6.94
N THR A 41 -7.16 -3.31 -6.43
CA THR A 41 -5.92 -2.55 -6.22
C THR A 41 -5.04 -3.17 -5.15
N TYR A 42 -5.61 -3.68 -4.06
CA TYR A 42 -4.90 -4.42 -3.02
C TYR A 42 -4.22 -5.69 -3.54
N SER A 43 -4.91 -6.47 -4.38
CA SER A 43 -4.33 -7.65 -5.04
C SER A 43 -3.13 -7.27 -5.93
N GLY A 44 -3.24 -6.15 -6.64
CA GLY A 44 -2.13 -5.57 -7.41
C GLY A 44 -0.93 -5.19 -6.55
N VAL A 45 -1.15 -4.60 -5.37
CA VAL A 45 -0.09 -4.26 -4.41
C VAL A 45 0.65 -5.52 -3.92
N MET A 46 -0.09 -6.56 -3.52
CA MET A 46 0.51 -7.79 -2.98
C MET A 46 1.35 -8.55 -4.00
N SER A 47 0.91 -8.60 -5.25
CA SER A 47 1.69 -9.23 -6.32
C SER A 47 2.91 -8.38 -6.71
N SER A 48 2.74 -7.07 -6.85
CA SER A 48 3.81 -6.17 -7.31
C SER A 48 4.93 -5.97 -6.28
N ILE A 49 4.65 -6.01 -4.97
CA ILE A 49 5.70 -5.92 -3.94
C ILE A 49 6.65 -7.12 -3.98
N LEU A 50 6.12 -8.33 -4.18
CA LEU A 50 6.91 -9.55 -4.29
C LEU A 50 7.78 -9.56 -5.56
N VAL A 51 7.19 -9.17 -6.69
CA VAL A 51 7.91 -9.06 -7.97
C VAL A 51 8.98 -7.98 -7.90
N THR A 52 8.69 -6.81 -7.34
CA THR A 52 9.66 -5.72 -7.18
C THR A 52 10.82 -6.14 -6.28
N THR A 53 10.53 -6.81 -5.16
CA THR A 53 11.56 -7.33 -4.24
C THR A 53 12.48 -8.30 -4.96
N ARG A 54 11.91 -9.24 -5.73
CA ARG A 54 12.68 -10.21 -6.53
C ARG A 54 13.59 -9.54 -7.57
N MET A 55 13.14 -8.45 -8.19
CA MET A 55 13.89 -7.75 -9.24
C MET A 55 15.02 -6.86 -8.70
N VAL A 56 14.90 -6.36 -7.45
CA VAL A 56 15.85 -5.41 -6.88
C VAL A 56 16.84 -6.06 -5.91
N VAL A 57 16.47 -7.18 -5.28
CA VAL A 57 17.30 -7.86 -4.28
C VAL A 57 18.05 -9.02 -4.90
N SER A 58 19.36 -9.11 -4.64
CA SER A 58 20.18 -10.26 -5.05
C SER A 58 19.69 -11.55 -4.40
N ALA A 59 19.80 -12.68 -5.12
CA ALA A 59 19.33 -14.00 -4.67
C ALA A 59 19.86 -14.39 -3.28
N LYS A 60 21.11 -14.01 -2.94
CA LYS A 60 21.72 -14.28 -1.63
C LYS A 60 20.97 -13.63 -0.46
N PHE A 61 20.27 -12.53 -0.70
CA PHE A 61 19.55 -11.76 0.32
C PHE A 61 18.02 -11.86 0.19
N ALA A 62 17.50 -12.60 -0.79
CA ALA A 62 16.08 -12.69 -1.08
C ALA A 62 15.26 -13.21 0.13
N GLY A 63 15.78 -14.20 0.86
CA GLY A 63 15.14 -14.71 2.08
C GLY A 63 15.00 -13.63 3.16
N ARG A 64 16.08 -12.89 3.43
CA ARG A 64 16.08 -11.80 4.42
C ARG A 64 15.13 -10.67 4.04
N ALA A 65 15.11 -10.29 2.76
CA ALA A 65 14.22 -9.25 2.27
C ALA A 65 12.75 -9.63 2.42
N ASN A 66 12.38 -10.87 2.06
CA ASN A 66 11.02 -11.36 2.26
C ASN A 66 10.65 -11.46 3.75
N SER A 67 11.53 -11.96 4.61
CA SER A 67 11.26 -12.04 6.06
C SER A 67 11.05 -10.66 6.68
N LEU A 68 11.85 -9.65 6.32
CA LEU A 68 11.65 -8.28 6.77
C LEU A 68 10.34 -7.71 6.24
N GLY A 69 10.04 -7.92 4.94
CA GLY A 69 8.79 -7.51 4.33
C GLY A 69 7.58 -8.11 5.04
N SER A 70 7.61 -9.42 5.33
CA SER A 70 6.57 -10.10 6.11
C SER A 70 6.48 -9.54 7.52
N PHE A 71 7.60 -9.41 8.25
CA PHE A 71 7.61 -8.89 9.61
C PHE A 71 6.89 -7.53 9.71
N PHE A 72 7.24 -6.57 8.84
CA PHE A 72 6.57 -5.27 8.81
C PHE A 72 5.14 -5.36 8.27
N GLY A 73 4.85 -6.25 7.30
CA GLY A 73 3.51 -6.45 6.77
C GLY A 73 2.53 -6.96 7.84
N TRP A 74 2.91 -8.01 8.58
CA TRP A 74 2.10 -8.56 9.68
C TRP A 74 1.95 -7.58 10.83
N THR A 75 3.03 -6.89 11.18
CA THR A 75 3.01 -5.83 12.20
C THR A 75 2.03 -4.72 11.81
N GLY A 76 2.09 -4.27 10.55
CA GLY A 76 1.19 -3.26 10.01
C GLY A 76 -0.28 -3.70 10.00
N MET A 77 -0.56 -4.96 9.64
CA MET A 77 -1.93 -5.50 9.69
C MET A 77 -2.47 -5.55 11.13
N GLY A 78 -1.65 -5.98 12.10
CA GLY A 78 -2.01 -6.00 13.51
C GLY A 78 -2.27 -4.59 14.07
N MET A 79 -1.34 -3.66 13.83
CA MET A 79 -1.49 -2.26 14.27
C MET A 79 -2.67 -1.57 13.60
N GLY A 80 -2.91 -1.81 12.30
CA GLY A 80 -4.01 -1.23 11.57
C GLY A 80 -5.38 -1.66 12.12
N GLY A 81 -5.54 -2.95 12.44
CA GLY A 81 -6.76 -3.44 13.08
C GLY A 81 -7.01 -2.82 14.45
N PHE A 82 -5.96 -2.74 15.29
CA PHE A 82 -6.03 -2.13 16.62
C PHE A 82 -6.39 -0.65 16.55
N LEU A 83 -5.66 0.15 15.76
CA LEU A 83 -5.91 1.59 15.62
C LEU A 83 -7.29 1.87 15.00
N GLY A 84 -7.71 1.04 14.03
CA GLY A 84 -9.03 1.17 13.43
C GLY A 84 -10.18 1.01 14.42
N GLY A 85 -10.08 0.03 15.33
CA GLY A 85 -11.05 -0.16 16.42
C GLY A 85 -10.93 0.90 17.51
N TYR A 86 -9.71 1.26 17.90
CA TYR A 86 -9.46 2.29 18.90
C TYR A 86 -10.04 3.66 18.49
N PHE A 87 -9.91 4.05 17.22
CA PHE A 87 -10.54 5.28 16.72
C PHE A 87 -12.06 5.19 16.72
N PHE A 88 -12.62 4.02 16.42
CA PHE A 88 -14.07 3.82 16.52
C PHE A 88 -14.58 3.97 17.95
N ASP A 89 -13.88 3.41 18.93
CA ASP A 89 -14.26 3.52 20.35
C ASP A 89 -14.18 4.97 20.87
N LEU A 90 -13.26 5.78 20.34
CA LEU A 90 -13.09 7.18 20.74
C LEU A 90 -14.14 8.13 20.13
N TYR A 91 -14.47 7.95 18.85
CA TYR A 91 -15.30 8.90 18.09
C TYR A 91 -16.70 8.39 17.77
N GLY A 92 -16.95 7.08 17.87
CA GLY A 92 -18.22 6.44 17.52
C GLY A 92 -18.45 6.28 16.02
N ASP A 93 -17.46 6.60 15.18
CA ASP A 93 -17.51 6.46 13.72
C ASP A 93 -16.17 5.93 13.16
N TYR A 94 -16.15 5.61 11.87
CA TYR A 94 -14.95 5.12 11.18
C TYR A 94 -14.19 6.20 10.41
N PHE A 95 -14.59 7.47 10.50
CA PHE A 95 -14.00 8.55 9.72
C PHE A 95 -12.49 8.62 9.98
N TRP A 96 -12.10 8.65 11.25
CA TRP A 96 -10.69 8.72 11.66
C TRP A 96 -9.91 7.45 11.32
N SER A 97 -10.55 6.28 11.37
CA SER A 97 -9.95 5.01 10.98
C SER A 97 -9.56 5.00 9.49
N PHE A 98 -10.47 5.43 8.62
CA PHE A 98 -10.20 5.53 7.17
C PHE A 98 -9.25 6.69 6.84
N ALA A 99 -9.37 7.84 7.50
CA ALA A 99 -8.45 8.97 7.31
C ALA A 99 -7.00 8.59 7.67
N PHE A 100 -6.80 7.87 8.78
CA PHE A 100 -5.49 7.36 9.16
C PHE A 100 -4.95 6.36 8.13
N ALA A 101 -5.78 5.44 7.64
CA ALA A 101 -5.38 4.49 6.61
C ALA A 101 -4.97 5.19 5.30
N SER A 102 -5.71 6.22 4.87
CA SER A 102 -5.36 7.04 3.71
C SER A 102 -4.06 7.81 3.90
N PHE A 103 -3.83 8.36 5.10
CA PHE A 103 -2.58 9.04 5.43
C PHE A 103 -1.37 8.09 5.35
N MET A 104 -1.49 6.87 5.88
CA MET A 104 -0.44 5.85 5.76
C MET A 104 -0.22 5.42 4.30
N GLY A 105 -1.29 5.35 3.49
CA GLY A 105 -1.18 5.11 2.05
C GLY A 105 -0.41 6.22 1.32
N ALA A 106 -0.64 7.48 1.68
CA ALA A 106 0.12 8.61 1.16
C ALA A 106 1.61 8.55 1.54
N ILE A 107 1.93 8.18 2.78
CA ILE A 107 3.31 7.94 3.20
C ILE A 107 3.96 6.83 2.36
N ASN A 108 3.25 5.71 2.12
CA ASN A 108 3.75 4.64 1.27
C ASN A 108 4.08 5.14 -0.15
N LEU A 109 3.20 5.92 -0.76
CA LEU A 109 3.43 6.52 -2.08
C LEU A 109 4.66 7.44 -2.09
N LEU A 110 4.85 8.26 -1.06
CA LEU A 110 6.05 9.10 -0.93
C LEU A 110 7.34 8.25 -0.85
N VAL A 111 7.31 7.15 -0.11
CA VAL A 111 8.44 6.20 -0.05
C VAL A 111 8.71 5.58 -1.42
N LEU A 112 7.68 5.14 -2.14
CA LEU A 112 7.82 4.57 -3.49
C LEU A 112 8.35 5.60 -4.51
N LEU A 113 7.88 6.84 -4.45
CA LEU A 113 8.37 7.94 -5.28
C LEU A 113 9.86 8.20 -5.04
N ARG A 114 10.27 8.28 -3.77
CA ARG A 114 11.68 8.44 -3.39
C ARG A 114 12.52 7.24 -3.83
N PHE A 115 11.98 6.03 -3.73
CA PHE A 115 12.64 4.81 -4.16
C PHE A 115 12.84 4.78 -5.70
N LEU A 116 11.82 5.16 -6.46
CA LEU A 116 11.91 5.29 -7.92
C LEU A 116 12.97 6.33 -8.33
N ALA A 117 12.96 7.51 -7.70
CA ALA A 117 13.94 8.56 -7.95
C ALA A 117 15.37 8.06 -7.68
N ARG A 118 15.58 7.33 -6.57
CA ARG A 118 16.88 6.74 -6.22
C ARG A 118 17.37 5.74 -7.27
N ILE A 119 16.48 4.88 -7.78
CA ILE A 119 16.83 3.89 -8.81
C ILE A 119 17.19 4.58 -10.12
N ASN A 120 16.42 5.59 -10.53
CA ASN A 120 16.69 6.33 -11.77
C ASN A 120 18.02 7.09 -11.70
N ASN A 121 18.33 7.75 -10.57
CA ASN A 121 19.59 8.45 -10.39
C ASN A 121 20.80 7.51 -10.46
N ARG A 122 20.68 6.27 -9.95
CA ARG A 122 21.75 5.27 -10.06
C ARG A 122 21.94 4.74 -11.47
N LYS A 123 20.88 4.64 -12.28
CA LYS A 123 21.00 4.25 -13.69
C LYS A 123 21.74 5.32 -14.50
N VAL A 124 21.43 6.60 -14.25
CA VAL A 124 22.09 7.73 -14.91
C VAL A 124 23.58 7.82 -14.55
N ALA A 125 23.97 7.49 -13.30
CA ALA A 125 25.37 7.53 -12.86
C ALA A 125 26.24 6.36 -13.36
N VAL A 126 25.64 5.33 -13.96
CA VAL A 126 26.33 4.13 -14.46
C VAL A 126 26.43 4.13 -16.00
N GLN A 127 25.73 5.06 -16.67
CA GLN A 127 25.85 5.34 -18.10
C GLN A 127 26.90 6.41 -18.35
#